data_AF-A0A7C7YHB4-F1
#
_entry.id   AF-A0A7C7YHB4-F1
#
_cell.length_a   1.000
_cell.length_b   1.000
_cell.length_c   1.000
_cell.angle_alpha   90.00
_cell.angle_beta   90.00
_cell.angle_gamma   90.00
#
_symmetry.space_group_name_H-M   'P 1'
#
loop_
_entity.id
_entity.type
_entity.pdbx_description
1 polymer ?
#
loop_
_entity_poly.entity_id
_entity_poly.type
_entity_poly.pdbx_seq_one_letter_code
_entity_poly.pdbx_strand_id
1 'polypeptide(L)' 'MTSRPSSLIETIRRHPFRVIALTVCVIAGGALGAAYLPDSLSMPRRVVGGALLGGLSWLIPSFGRIIGED' A
#
# COMPACT_ATOMS: atom_id res chain seq x y z
N MET A 1 -24.31 9.16 16.57
CA MET A 1 -23.31 9.50 15.55
C MET A 1 -23.23 8.35 14.56
N THR A 2 -23.99 8.41 13.47
CA THR A 2 -23.97 7.41 12.40
C THR A 2 -22.89 7.81 11.40
N SER A 3 -21.69 7.24 11.55
CA SER A 3 -20.65 7.32 10.52
C SER A 3 -21.18 6.64 9.25
N ARG A 4 -21.73 7.42 8.31
CA ARG A 4 -22.00 6.93 6.95
C ARG A 4 -20.67 6.32 6.46
N PRO A 5 -20.66 5.07 5.97
CA PRO A 5 -19.45 4.54 5.37
C PRO A 5 -19.12 5.45 4.19
N SER A 6 -18.07 6.26 4.35
CA SER A 6 -17.52 7.05 3.25
C SER A 6 -17.16 6.05 2.17
N SER A 7 -17.85 6.10 1.03
CA SER A 7 -17.57 5.15 -0.06
C SER A 7 -16.09 5.24 -0.41
N LEU A 8 -15.45 4.10 -0.71
CA LEU A 8 -14.04 4.06 -1.14
C LEU A 8 -13.77 5.08 -2.24
N ILE A 9 -14.74 5.27 -3.14
CA ILE A 9 -14.73 6.24 -4.23
C ILE A 9 -14.61 7.68 -3.69
N GLU A 10 -15.33 8.02 -2.63
CA GLU A 10 -15.28 9.35 -2.03
C GLU A 10 -13.96 9.62 -1.31
N THR A 11 -13.39 8.61 -0.65
CA THR A 11 -12.04 8.71 -0.07
C THR A 11 -10.97 8.90 -1.14
N ILE A 12 -11.07 8.19 -2.26
CA ILE A 12 -10.17 8.35 -3.41
C ILE A 12 -10.27 9.76 -3.99
N ARG A 13 -11.48 10.29 -4.11
CA ARG A 13 -11.71 11.64 -4.66
C ARG A 13 -11.17 12.75 -3.76
N ARG A 14 -11.21 12.55 -2.44
CA ARG A 14 -10.69 13.52 -1.46
C ARG A 14 -9.17 13.52 -1.35
N HIS A 15 -8.50 12.38 -1.60
CA HIS A 15 -7.05 12.25 -1.44
C HIS A 15 -6.37 11.51 -2.60
N PRO A 16 -6.44 12.03 -3.84
CA PRO A 16 -5.93 11.34 -5.03
C PRO A 16 -4.42 11.05 -4.93
N PHE A 17 -3.62 11.98 -4.40
CA PHE A 17 -2.18 11.80 -4.25
C PHE A 17 -1.80 10.65 -3.31
N ARG A 18 -2.55 10.45 -2.23
CA ARG A 18 -2.31 9.35 -1.27
C ARG A 18 -2.61 8.00 -1.93
N VAL A 19 -3.68 7.93 -2.71
CA VAL A 19 -4.06 6.72 -3.45
C VAL A 19 -3.03 6.42 -4.53
N ILE A 20 -2.62 7.41 -5.31
CA ILE A 20 -1.59 7.23 -6.35
C ILE A 20 -0.28 6.75 -5.73
N ALA A 21 0.17 7.37 -4.64
CA ALA A 21 1.40 6.95 -3.95
C ALA A 21 1.31 5.51 -3.45
N LEU A 22 0.18 5.13 -2.81
CA LEU A 22 -0.07 3.76 -2.38
C LEU A 22 -0.04 2.78 -3.57
N THR A 23 -0.71 3.12 -4.68
CA THR A 23 -0.73 2.29 -5.89
C THR A 23 0.67 2.12 -6.47
N VAL A 24 1.47 3.18 -6.55
CA VAL A 24 2.86 3.13 -7.03
C VAL A 24 3.70 2.21 -6.13
N CYS A 25 3.57 2.35 -4.81
CA CYS A 25 4.29 1.48 -3.87
C CYS A 25 3.88 0.01 -3.98
N VAL A 26 2.60 -0.29 -4.19
CA VAL A 26 2.10 -1.66 -4.40
C VAL A 26 2.66 -2.24 -5.70
N ILE A 27 2.65 -1.49 -6.80
CA ILE A 27 3.16 -1.95 -8.10
C ILE A 27 4.68 -2.16 -8.05
N ALA A 28 5.42 -1.17 -7.52
CA ALA A 28 6.87 -1.25 -7.36
C ALA A 28 7.25 -2.42 -6.44
N GLY A 29 6.55 -2.56 -5.32
CA GLY A 29 6.73 -3.69 -4.39
C GLY A 29 6.50 -5.03 -5.09
N GLY A 30 5.45 -5.17 -5.88
CA GLY A 30 5.17 -6.40 -6.64
C GLY A 30 6.26 -6.73 -7.66
N ALA A 31 6.75 -5.73 -8.39
CA ALA A 31 7.85 -5.89 -9.35
C ALA A 31 9.16 -6.30 -8.64
N LEU A 32 9.49 -5.65 -7.51
CA LEU A 32 10.65 -6.00 -6.70
C LEU A 32 10.51 -7.40 -6.08
N GLY A 33 9.31 -7.77 -5.62
CA GLY A 33 9.03 -9.13 -5.13
C GLY A 33 9.27 -10.18 -6.21
N ALA A 34 8.78 -9.94 -7.43
CA ALA A 34 9.01 -10.83 -8.56
C ALA A 34 10.49 -10.97 -8.94
N ALA A 35 11.28 -9.90 -8.78
CA ALA A 35 12.70 -9.89 -9.14
C ALA A 35 13.62 -10.46 -8.04
N TYR A 36 13.32 -10.19 -6.76
CA TYR A 36 14.28 -10.40 -5.66
C TYR A 36 13.85 -11.45 -4.63
N LEU A 37 12.58 -11.89 -4.57
CA LEU A 37 12.20 -12.96 -3.65
C LEU A 37 12.78 -14.32 -4.09
N PRO A 38 13.01 -15.26 -3.18
CA PRO A 38 13.56 -16.57 -3.53
C PRO A 38 12.69 -17.35 -4.53
N ASP A 39 13.32 -18.09 -5.45
CA ASP A 39 12.63 -18.96 -6.42
C ASP A 39 11.93 -20.17 -5.78
N SER A 40 12.18 -20.43 -4.48
CA SER A 40 11.41 -21.39 -3.69
C SER A 40 9.94 -20.98 -3.51
N LEU A 41 9.62 -19.70 -3.74
CA LEU A 41 8.26 -19.18 -3.74
C LEU A 41 7.68 -19.16 -5.16
N SER A 42 6.42 -19.55 -5.30
CA SER A 42 5.72 -19.44 -6.58
C SER A 42 5.61 -17.98 -7.02
N MET A 43 5.70 -17.74 -8.34
CA MET A 43 5.66 -16.39 -8.93
C MET A 43 4.48 -15.53 -8.42
N PRO A 44 3.24 -16.05 -8.28
CA PRO A 44 2.14 -15.28 -7.72
C PRO A 44 2.37 -14.85 -6.28
N ARG A 45 2.97 -15.71 -5.45
CA ARG A 45 3.29 -15.37 -4.05
C ARG A 45 4.40 -14.33 -3.97
N ARG A 46 5.37 -14.35 -4.89
CA ARG A 46 6.42 -13.34 -4.98
C ARG A 46 5.85 -11.96 -5.30
N VAL A 47 4.97 -11.89 -6.30
CA VAL A 47 4.30 -10.65 -6.69
C VAL A 47 3.39 -10.14 -5.57
N VAL A 48 2.54 -11.00 -4.99
CA VAL A 48 1.61 -10.61 -3.92
C VAL A 48 2.37 -10.20 -2.66
N GLY A 49 3.39 -10.96 -2.26
CA GLY A 49 4.21 -10.64 -1.09
C GLY A 49 4.95 -9.31 -1.26
N GLY A 50 5.57 -9.10 -2.43
CA GLY A 50 6.21 -7.82 -2.75
C GLY A 50 5.23 -6.66 -2.76
N ALA A 51 4.04 -6.84 -3.35
CA ALA A 51 3.02 -5.81 -3.44
C ALA A 51 2.49 -5.40 -2.05
N LEU A 52 2.31 -6.37 -1.15
CA LEU A 52 1.93 -6.11 0.24
C LEU A 52 3.04 -5.37 0.99
N LEU A 53 4.30 -5.79 0.85
CA LEU A 53 5.44 -5.10 1.48
C LEU A 53 5.59 -3.67 0.96
N GLY A 54 5.39 -3.45 -0.34
CA GLY A 54 5.37 -2.13 -0.95
C GLY A 54 4.27 -1.25 -0.36
N GLY A 55 3.02 -1.74 -0.31
CA GLY A 55 1.91 -1.01 0.33
C GLY A 55 2.15 -0.71 1.82
N LEU A 56 2.68 -1.67 2.57
CA LEU A 56 2.98 -1.54 4.00
C LEU A 56 4.11 -0.54 4.26
N SER A 57 5.14 -0.52 3.42
CA SER A 57 6.27 0.41 3.52
C SER A 57 5.84 1.88 3.42
N TRP A 58 4.72 2.16 2.73
CA TRP A 58 4.13 3.49 2.65
C TRP A 58 3.17 3.78 3.82
N LEU A 59 2.43 2.76 4.28
CA LEU A 59 1.51 2.89 5.41
C LEU A 59 2.24 3.16 6.73
N ILE A 60 3.34 2.47 7.02
CA ILE A 60 4.11 2.61 8.28
C ILE A 60 4.55 4.07 8.57
N PRO A 61 5.28 4.76 7.67
CA PRO A 61 5.66 6.16 7.89
C PRO A 61 4.47 7.12 7.85
N SER A 62 3.40 6.77 7.12
CA SER A 62 2.16 7.55 7.13
C SER A 62 1.45 7.50 8.48
N PHE A 63 1.50 6.38 9.21
CA PHE A 63 1.05 6.28 10.60
C PHE A 63 2.04 6.93 11.59
N GLY A 64 3.34 6.84 11.34
CA GLY A 64 4.36 7.48 12.16
C GLY A 64 4.23 9.00 12.22
N ARG A 65 3.82 9.66 11.12
CA ARG A 65 3.48 11.09 11.14
C ARG A 65 2.25 11.43 11.98
N ILE A 66 1.30 10.49 12.13
CA ILE A 66 0.08 10.70 12.93
C ILE A 66 0.37 10.60 14.43
N ILE A 67 1.36 9.80 14.84
CA ILE A 67 1.72 9.60 16.26
C ILE A 67 2.75 10.64 16.74
N GLY A 68 3.52 11.24 15.82
CA GLY A 68 4.52 12.26 16.14
C GLY A 68 4.02 13.71 16.03
N GLU A 69 2.74 13.92 15.69
CA GLU A 69 2.07 15.22 15.75
C GLU A 69 1.31 15.36 17.08
N ASP A 70 2.01 15.19 18.20
CA ASP A 70 1.57 15.57 19.55
C ASP A 70 2.64 16.47 20.22
#